data_AF-A0A9E3Y0T6-F1
#
_entry.id   AF-A0A9E3Y0T6-F1
#
_cell.length_a   1.000
_cell.length_b   1.000
_cell.length_c   1.000
_cell.angle_alpha   90.00
_cell.angle_beta   90.00
_cell.angle_gamma   90.00
#
_symmetry.space_group_name_H-M   'P 1'
#
loop_
_entity.id
_entity.type
_entity.pdbx_description
1 polymer ?
#
loop_
_entity_poly.entity_id
_entity_poly.type
_entity_poly.pdbx_seq_one_letter_code
_entity_poly.pdbx_strand_id
1 'polypeptide(L)'
;MSQTLDETTQGALYQELLDNDSRVVPVVLRKQSPMGDGSMTVPVSRYTDPAFHKAEVEKVWKKVWQMACREEDIPEVGDHIPYEIAGIQVLVVRSAPDTIKAFRNICLHRGRTLKEYPGRAEEFRCPFHGIAWNLDGSLKHVPCKWDFPQVPDEWPLPSVNVGTWNGFVFINLDPNCAPLADHIGELDEHFATWDLANRYKAVHVGKILRCNWKLAQEAFMESYHVVATHPQLLAGMGDTITQYDCFGNFARGLTPNGVTSTHVRWEPTEQEMIDALTDRTLDIDELIHVPEGQKSRTVLAEHRRAALAETIGVDEANKVTDAELCDSIVYTLFPNFHPWGSYNRIV
;
A
#
# COMPACT_ATOMS: atom_id res chain seq x y z
N MET A 1 30.25 14.42 -18.59
CA MET A 1 30.03 13.41 -19.66
C MET A 1 28.95 12.48 -19.15
N SER A 2 27.77 12.48 -19.78
CA SER A 2 26.65 11.60 -19.40
C SER A 2 27.06 10.18 -19.75
N GLN A 3 27.48 9.38 -18.76
CA GLN A 3 27.56 7.94 -18.93
C GLN A 3 26.12 7.45 -18.91
N THR A 4 25.62 6.99 -20.05
CA THR A 4 24.45 6.12 -20.12
C THR A 4 24.78 4.86 -19.33
N LEU A 5 24.32 4.81 -18.08
CA LEU A 5 24.28 3.59 -17.27
C LEU A 5 23.30 2.63 -17.96
N ASP A 6 23.77 1.46 -18.34
CA ASP A 6 22.92 0.37 -18.84
C ASP A 6 21.92 -0.05 -17.74
N GLU A 7 20.73 -0.53 -18.10
CA GLU A 7 19.70 -0.98 -17.14
C GLU A 7 20.24 -2.06 -16.19
N THR A 8 21.18 -2.88 -16.66
CA THR A 8 21.90 -3.89 -15.85
C THR A 8 22.86 -3.29 -14.80
N THR A 9 23.28 -2.04 -14.97
CA THR A 9 24.19 -1.33 -14.05
C THR A 9 23.45 -0.56 -12.95
N GLN A 10 22.17 -0.24 -13.12
CA GLN A 10 21.44 0.62 -12.17
C GLN A 10 21.12 -0.10 -10.85
N GLY A 11 20.56 -1.32 -10.92
CA GLY A 11 20.31 -2.15 -9.74
C GLY A 11 21.60 -2.60 -9.05
N ALA A 12 22.67 -2.82 -9.82
CA ALA A 12 23.99 -3.14 -9.27
C ALA A 12 24.54 -1.99 -8.40
N LEU A 13 24.38 -0.73 -8.86
CA LEU A 13 24.81 0.45 -8.10
C LEU A 13 24.01 0.64 -6.80
N TYR A 14 22.71 0.31 -6.78
CA TYR A 14 21.95 0.30 -5.52
C TYR A 14 22.52 -0.73 -4.54
N GLN A 15 22.83 -1.94 -5.01
CA GLN A 15 23.41 -2.98 -4.15
C GLN A 15 24.80 -2.61 -3.64
N GLU A 16 25.64 -1.98 -4.45
CA GLU A 16 26.94 -1.44 -4.01
C GLU A 16 26.77 -0.33 -2.97
N LEU A 17 25.73 0.51 -3.10
CA LEU A 17 25.44 1.54 -2.10
C LEU A 17 25.14 0.93 -0.73
N LEU A 18 24.36 -0.16 -0.69
CA LEU A 18 24.02 -0.87 0.54
C LEU A 18 25.24 -1.42 1.29
N ASP A 19 26.39 -1.61 0.63
CA ASP A 19 27.64 -2.03 1.29
C ASP A 19 28.26 -0.92 2.15
N ASN A 20 27.81 0.33 1.96
CA ASN A 20 28.27 1.49 2.72
C ASN A 20 27.35 1.84 3.90
N ASP A 21 26.24 1.11 4.08
CA ASP A 21 25.33 1.32 5.22
C ASP A 21 26.07 1.04 6.54
N SER A 22 25.81 1.88 7.55
CA SER A 22 26.45 1.78 8.86
C SER A 22 26.00 0.59 9.71
N ARG A 23 24.98 -0.14 9.27
CA ARG A 23 24.41 -1.33 9.92
C ARG A 23 24.25 -2.44 8.89
N VAL A 24 24.06 -3.66 9.38
CA VAL A 24 23.84 -4.82 8.51
C VAL A 24 22.49 -4.69 7.83
N VAL A 25 22.52 -4.57 6.51
CA VAL A 25 21.32 -4.47 5.69
C VAL A 25 20.51 -5.77 5.73
N PRO A 26 19.18 -5.73 5.93
CA PRO A 26 18.32 -6.91 5.88
C PRO A 26 18.46 -7.69 4.56
N VAL A 27 18.49 -9.02 4.64
CA VAL A 27 18.64 -9.91 3.48
C VAL A 27 17.58 -9.62 2.40
N VAL A 28 16.38 -9.26 2.81
CA VAL A 28 15.29 -8.93 1.88
C VAL A 28 15.64 -7.75 0.97
N LEU A 29 16.39 -6.74 1.43
CA LEU A 29 16.85 -5.61 0.59
C LEU A 29 17.99 -6.01 -0.37
N ARG A 30 18.65 -7.14 -0.11
CA ARG A 30 19.66 -7.75 -0.99
C ARG A 30 19.09 -8.70 -2.03
N LYS A 31 17.83 -9.11 -1.90
CA LYS A 31 17.16 -9.90 -2.93
C LYS A 31 17.06 -9.09 -4.22
N GLN A 32 17.15 -9.76 -5.36
CA GLN A 32 16.92 -9.17 -6.68
C GLN A 32 16.02 -10.10 -7.48
N SER A 33 15.05 -9.53 -8.18
CA SER A 33 14.19 -10.22 -9.14
C SER A 33 13.91 -9.25 -10.30
N PRO A 34 14.93 -8.89 -11.08
CA PRO A 34 14.80 -7.86 -12.11
C PRO A 34 13.74 -8.27 -13.14
N MET A 35 13.04 -7.28 -13.68
CA MET A 35 12.21 -7.54 -14.86
C MET A 35 13.08 -8.01 -16.03
N GLY A 36 12.57 -8.94 -16.83
CA GLY A 36 13.28 -9.39 -18.02
C GLY A 36 13.50 -8.26 -19.04
N ASP A 37 14.38 -8.48 -20.02
CA ASP A 37 14.75 -7.55 -21.09
C ASP A 37 13.64 -7.27 -22.14
N GLY A 38 12.44 -7.79 -21.89
CA GLY A 38 11.30 -7.67 -22.78
C GLY A 38 10.64 -6.31 -22.72
N SER A 39 10.63 -5.57 -23.83
CA SER A 39 9.76 -4.41 -23.97
C SER A 39 8.31 -4.86 -24.21
N MET A 40 7.38 -4.30 -23.43
CA MET A 40 5.94 -4.47 -23.64
C MET A 40 5.32 -3.13 -24.05
N THR A 41 4.60 -3.13 -25.16
CA THR A 41 3.74 -1.99 -25.53
C THR A 41 2.31 -2.25 -25.06
N VAL A 42 1.80 -1.40 -24.17
CA VAL A 42 0.39 -1.44 -23.74
C VAL A 42 -0.43 -0.48 -24.63
N PRO A 43 -1.45 -0.96 -25.35
CA PRO A 43 -2.24 -0.08 -26.20
C PRO A 43 -3.07 0.88 -25.35
N VAL A 44 -3.19 2.14 -25.80
CA VAL A 44 -3.96 3.21 -25.11
C VAL A 44 -5.39 2.78 -24.77
N SER A 45 -5.99 1.92 -25.61
CA SER A 45 -7.34 1.38 -25.36
C SER A 45 -7.45 0.63 -24.03
N ARG A 46 -6.37 0.11 -23.43
CA ARG A 46 -6.42 -0.49 -22.08
C ARG A 46 -6.78 0.52 -21.00
N TYR A 47 -6.60 1.81 -21.26
CA TYR A 47 -6.88 2.88 -20.32
C TYR A 47 -8.20 3.60 -20.62
N THR A 48 -8.65 3.57 -21.88
CA THR A 48 -9.78 4.39 -22.35
C THR A 48 -11.00 3.60 -22.82
N ASP A 49 -10.87 2.33 -23.18
CA ASP A 49 -11.99 1.51 -23.70
C ASP A 49 -12.91 1.02 -22.57
N PRO A 50 -14.20 1.43 -22.55
CA PRO A 50 -15.17 0.96 -21.56
C PRO A 50 -15.39 -0.56 -21.59
N ALA A 51 -15.27 -1.21 -22.75
CA ALA A 51 -15.42 -2.66 -22.87
C ALA A 51 -14.25 -3.38 -22.19
N PHE A 52 -13.04 -2.83 -22.28
CA PHE A 52 -11.89 -3.36 -21.55
C PHE A 52 -12.07 -3.18 -20.05
N HIS A 53 -12.51 -1.99 -19.58
CA HIS A 53 -12.80 -1.80 -18.17
C HIS A 53 -13.84 -2.78 -17.64
N LYS A 54 -14.92 -3.03 -18.38
CA LYS A 54 -15.91 -4.07 -18.02
C LYS A 54 -15.27 -5.45 -17.90
N ALA A 55 -14.34 -5.80 -18.78
CA ALA A 55 -13.59 -7.05 -18.68
C ALA A 55 -12.69 -7.09 -17.45
N GLU A 56 -12.03 -5.98 -17.08
CA GLU A 56 -11.26 -5.87 -15.83
C GLU A 56 -12.14 -6.08 -14.60
N VAL A 57 -13.35 -5.50 -14.58
CA VAL A 57 -14.30 -5.71 -13.48
C VAL A 57 -14.63 -7.20 -13.31
N GLU A 58 -14.93 -7.90 -14.40
CA GLU A 58 -15.29 -9.33 -14.33
C GLU A 58 -14.11 -10.26 -14.02
N LYS A 59 -12.91 -9.92 -14.52
CA LYS A 59 -11.76 -10.84 -14.52
C LYS A 59 -10.68 -10.50 -13.49
N VAL A 60 -10.66 -9.27 -12.98
CA VAL A 60 -9.69 -8.78 -12.00
C VAL A 60 -10.42 -8.42 -10.71
N TRP A 61 -11.23 -7.36 -10.71
CA TRP A 61 -11.80 -6.80 -9.48
C TRP A 61 -12.76 -7.75 -8.76
N LYS A 62 -13.43 -8.65 -9.49
CA LYS A 62 -14.26 -9.70 -8.89
C LYS A 62 -13.49 -10.96 -8.48
N LYS A 63 -12.21 -11.06 -8.81
CA LYS A 63 -11.42 -12.31 -8.77
C LYS A 63 -10.16 -12.25 -7.93
N VAL A 64 -9.68 -11.06 -7.60
CA VAL A 64 -8.45 -10.85 -6.85
C VAL A 64 -8.71 -10.37 -5.42
N TRP A 65 -7.80 -10.73 -4.52
CA TRP A 65 -7.77 -10.20 -3.16
C TRP A 65 -7.50 -8.69 -3.20
N GLN A 66 -8.19 -7.95 -2.34
CA GLN A 66 -8.12 -6.49 -2.28
C GLN A 66 -8.06 -6.04 -0.83
N MET A 67 -7.12 -5.14 -0.51
CA MET A 67 -7.09 -4.52 0.82
C MET A 67 -8.34 -3.66 0.97
N ALA A 68 -9.07 -3.85 2.08
CA ALA A 68 -10.32 -3.16 2.37
C ALA A 68 -10.22 -2.18 3.53
N CYS A 69 -9.58 -2.58 4.63
CA CYS A 69 -9.36 -1.72 5.81
C CYS A 69 -8.24 -2.30 6.70
N ARG A 70 -7.89 -1.60 7.79
CA ARG A 70 -7.08 -2.18 8.87
C ARG A 70 -7.96 -2.82 9.93
N GLU A 71 -7.40 -3.72 10.71
CA GLU A 71 -8.11 -4.36 11.82
C GLU A 71 -8.52 -3.34 12.90
N GLU A 72 -7.69 -2.33 13.13
CA GLU A 72 -7.97 -1.24 14.07
C GLU A 72 -9.08 -0.27 13.60
N ASP A 73 -9.51 -0.38 12.34
CA ASP A 73 -10.65 0.39 11.83
C ASP A 73 -11.99 -0.20 12.31
N ILE A 74 -11.97 -1.45 12.77
CA ILE A 74 -13.12 -2.19 13.29
C ILE A 74 -12.73 -2.92 14.59
N PRO A 75 -12.31 -2.23 15.65
CA PRO A 75 -11.72 -2.87 16.84
C PRO A 75 -12.72 -3.72 17.63
N GLU A 76 -13.99 -3.33 17.67
CA GLU A 76 -15.00 -3.95 18.53
C GLU A 76 -16.05 -4.74 17.73
N VAL A 77 -16.69 -5.72 18.39
CA VAL A 77 -17.78 -6.47 17.78
C VAL A 77 -18.93 -5.53 17.37
N GLY A 78 -19.34 -5.67 16.11
CA GLY A 78 -20.33 -4.84 15.46
C GLY A 78 -19.76 -3.67 14.66
N ASP A 79 -18.49 -3.34 14.86
CA ASP A 79 -17.82 -2.32 14.05
C ASP A 79 -17.72 -2.80 12.60
N HIS A 80 -18.10 -1.93 11.68
CA HIS A 80 -18.19 -2.22 10.26
C HIS A 80 -17.77 -1.04 9.40
N ILE A 81 -17.27 -1.37 8.20
CA ILE A 81 -16.91 -0.42 7.16
C ILE A 81 -17.53 -0.86 5.82
N PRO A 82 -18.22 0.05 5.11
CA PRO A 82 -18.53 -0.13 3.71
C PRO A 82 -17.25 -0.05 2.85
N TYR A 83 -17.09 -1.01 1.95
CA TYR A 83 -16.06 -1.03 0.91
C TYR A 83 -16.74 -1.03 -0.46
N GLU A 84 -16.27 -0.17 -1.37
CA GLU A 84 -16.79 -0.09 -2.73
C GLU A 84 -15.66 -0.22 -3.76
N ILE A 85 -15.86 -1.09 -4.75
CA ILE A 85 -14.99 -1.20 -5.92
C ILE A 85 -15.83 -1.38 -7.17
N ALA A 86 -15.61 -0.58 -8.22
CA ALA A 86 -16.34 -0.71 -9.49
C ALA A 86 -17.88 -0.82 -9.35
N GLY A 87 -18.48 -0.07 -8.41
CA GLY A 87 -19.92 -0.10 -8.11
C GLY A 87 -20.39 -1.33 -7.31
N ILE A 88 -19.48 -2.19 -6.87
CA ILE A 88 -19.74 -3.35 -6.03
C ILE A 88 -19.60 -2.94 -4.57
N GLN A 89 -20.71 -3.00 -3.84
CA GLN A 89 -20.79 -2.68 -2.42
C GLN A 89 -20.58 -3.92 -1.54
N VAL A 90 -19.61 -3.84 -0.63
CA VAL A 90 -19.25 -4.86 0.37
C VAL A 90 -19.30 -4.22 1.76
N LEU A 91 -19.71 -4.99 2.76
CA LEU A 91 -19.72 -4.60 4.17
C LEU A 91 -18.75 -5.51 4.90
N VAL A 92 -17.65 -4.96 5.40
CA VAL A 92 -16.70 -5.65 6.27
C VAL A 92 -17.08 -5.39 7.72
N VAL A 93 -17.12 -6.42 8.56
CA VAL A 93 -17.58 -6.32 9.96
C VAL A 93 -16.75 -7.21 10.89
N ARG A 94 -16.43 -6.73 12.09
CA ARG A 94 -16.03 -7.61 13.21
C ARG A 94 -17.28 -8.26 13.80
N SER A 95 -17.53 -9.51 13.40
CA SER A 95 -18.74 -10.26 13.76
C SER A 95 -18.68 -10.91 15.15
N ALA A 96 -17.47 -11.18 15.64
CA ALA A 96 -17.15 -11.69 16.99
C ALA A 96 -15.74 -11.23 17.38
N PRO A 97 -15.28 -11.37 18.65
CA PRO A 97 -14.01 -10.80 19.12
C PRO A 97 -12.83 -11.06 18.18
N ASP A 98 -12.69 -12.31 17.74
CA ASP A 98 -11.59 -12.76 16.86
C ASP A 98 -12.09 -13.14 15.45
N THR A 99 -13.22 -12.60 15.00
CA THR A 99 -13.83 -13.00 13.71
C THR A 99 -14.31 -11.81 12.91
N ILE A 100 -13.63 -11.57 11.79
CA ILE A 100 -14.04 -10.60 10.77
C ILE A 100 -14.74 -11.35 9.63
N LYS A 101 -15.85 -10.79 9.15
CA LYS A 101 -16.61 -11.30 7.99
C LYS A 101 -16.87 -10.17 7.01
N ALA A 102 -17.18 -10.53 5.77
CA ALA A 102 -17.62 -9.59 4.77
C ALA A 102 -18.83 -10.14 4.01
N PHE A 103 -19.73 -9.22 3.61
CA PHE A 103 -20.96 -9.55 2.89
C PHE A 103 -21.21 -8.54 1.78
N ARG A 104 -22.02 -8.92 0.79
CA ARG A 104 -22.62 -7.93 -0.11
C ARG A 104 -23.46 -6.95 0.71
N ASN A 105 -23.16 -5.65 0.60
CA ASN A 105 -23.85 -4.60 1.35
C ASN A 105 -25.15 -4.19 0.64
N ILE A 106 -26.06 -5.16 0.49
CA ILE A 106 -27.29 -4.99 -0.27
C ILE A 106 -28.41 -5.84 0.33
N CYS A 107 -29.55 -5.21 0.58
CA CYS A 107 -30.75 -5.90 1.04
C CYS A 107 -31.29 -6.82 -0.06
N LEU A 108 -31.52 -8.09 0.27
CA LEU A 108 -32.00 -9.11 -0.67
C LEU A 108 -33.46 -8.92 -1.10
N HIS A 109 -34.21 -8.02 -0.45
CA HIS A 109 -35.59 -7.73 -0.83
C HIS A 109 -35.68 -6.84 -2.08
N ARG A 110 -35.11 -5.62 -2.02
CA ARG A 110 -35.22 -4.63 -3.11
C ARG A 110 -33.92 -3.85 -3.38
N GLY A 111 -32.79 -4.41 -2.98
CA GLY A 111 -31.48 -3.87 -3.38
C GLY A 111 -31.01 -2.63 -2.64
N ARG A 112 -31.63 -2.24 -1.53
CA ARG A 112 -31.19 -1.07 -0.74
C ARG A 112 -29.89 -1.39 0.00
N THR A 113 -28.92 -0.47 -0.03
CA THR A 113 -27.70 -0.54 0.79
C THR A 113 -28.04 -0.65 2.28
N LEU A 114 -27.38 -1.55 3.00
CA LEU A 114 -27.67 -1.78 4.42
C LEU A 114 -26.97 -0.74 5.31
N LYS A 115 -25.71 -0.42 5.01
CA LYS A 115 -24.89 0.56 5.74
C LYS A 115 -24.14 1.46 4.76
N GLU A 116 -24.38 2.76 4.82
CA GLU A 116 -23.76 3.73 3.90
C GLU A 116 -22.45 4.32 4.48
N TYR A 117 -22.23 4.20 5.79
CA TYR A 117 -21.08 4.77 6.49
C TYR A 117 -20.44 3.76 7.45
N PRO A 118 -19.15 3.93 7.78
CA PRO A 118 -18.53 3.24 8.91
C PRO A 118 -19.30 3.47 10.22
N GLY A 119 -19.27 2.49 11.11
CA GLY A 119 -19.85 2.63 12.45
C GLY A 119 -19.98 1.30 13.16
N ARG A 120 -20.81 1.26 14.20
CA ARG A 120 -21.10 0.05 14.99
C ARG A 120 -22.56 -0.35 14.87
N ALA A 121 -22.83 -1.64 14.80
CA ALA A 121 -24.20 -2.17 14.77
C ALA A 121 -24.32 -3.49 15.53
N GLU A 122 -25.50 -3.77 16.08
CA GLU A 122 -25.85 -5.08 16.65
C GLU A 122 -26.50 -6.00 15.61
N GLU A 123 -26.98 -5.41 14.51
CA GLU A 123 -27.62 -6.08 13.39
C GLU A 123 -27.58 -5.22 12.13
N PHE A 124 -27.77 -5.85 10.98
CA PHE A 124 -27.90 -5.18 9.69
C PHE A 124 -29.36 -5.08 9.30
N ARG A 125 -30.05 -4.07 9.84
CA ARG A 125 -31.44 -3.76 9.46
C ARG A 125 -31.48 -2.90 8.21
N CYS A 126 -32.21 -3.35 7.19
CA CYS A 126 -32.46 -2.58 5.99
C CYS A 126 -33.27 -1.31 6.32
N PRO A 127 -32.79 -0.11 5.94
CA PRO A 127 -33.45 1.16 6.29
C PRO A 127 -34.76 1.38 5.52
N PHE A 128 -35.10 0.51 4.56
CA PHE A 128 -36.33 0.67 3.78
C PHE A 128 -37.53 -0.06 4.41
N HIS A 129 -37.45 -1.40 4.52
CA HIS A 129 -38.59 -2.22 5.01
C HIS A 129 -38.26 -3.02 6.27
N GLY A 130 -37.09 -2.81 6.87
CA GLY A 130 -36.78 -3.34 8.21
C GLY A 130 -36.42 -4.83 8.29
N ILE A 131 -36.26 -5.56 7.17
CA ILE A 131 -35.63 -6.89 7.20
C ILE A 131 -34.23 -6.77 7.80
N ALA A 132 -33.90 -7.64 8.73
CA ALA A 132 -32.64 -7.59 9.47
C ALA A 132 -31.87 -8.90 9.38
N TRP A 133 -30.55 -8.77 9.36
CA TRP A 133 -29.59 -9.85 9.45
C TRP A 133 -28.71 -9.69 10.69
N ASN A 134 -28.24 -10.80 11.25
CA ASN A 134 -27.25 -10.80 12.32
C ASN A 134 -25.87 -10.39 11.76
N LEU A 135 -24.91 -10.11 12.66
CA LEU A 135 -23.53 -9.74 12.27
C LEU A 135 -22.78 -10.85 11.53
N ASP A 136 -23.22 -12.10 11.70
CA ASP A 136 -22.70 -13.26 10.97
C ASP A 136 -23.34 -13.45 9.58
N GLY A 137 -24.26 -12.56 9.18
CA GLY A 137 -24.96 -12.56 7.90
C GLY A 137 -26.23 -13.40 7.88
N SER A 138 -26.56 -14.15 8.93
CA SER A 138 -27.79 -14.96 8.98
C SER A 138 -29.05 -14.10 9.08
N LEU A 139 -30.17 -14.58 8.53
CA LEU A 139 -31.45 -13.87 8.60
C LEU A 139 -31.91 -13.79 10.07
N LYS A 140 -32.18 -12.58 10.56
CA LYS A 140 -32.62 -12.34 11.94
C LYS A 140 -34.13 -12.13 12.01
N HIS A 141 -34.66 -11.26 11.14
CA HIS A 141 -36.05 -10.84 11.24
C HIS A 141 -36.61 -10.37 9.91
N VAL A 142 -37.85 -10.77 9.63
CA VAL A 142 -38.66 -10.29 8.50
C VAL A 142 -39.93 -9.66 9.08
N PRO A 143 -40.11 -8.34 8.99
CA PRO A 143 -41.35 -7.69 9.40
C PRO A 143 -42.54 -8.26 8.62
N CYS A 144 -43.68 -8.45 9.32
CA CYS A 144 -44.90 -9.00 8.74
C CYS A 144 -44.68 -10.30 7.94
N LYS A 145 -43.85 -11.24 8.46
CA LYS A 145 -43.48 -12.49 7.76
C LYS A 145 -44.69 -13.28 7.20
N TRP A 146 -45.86 -13.17 7.83
CA TRP A 146 -47.10 -13.79 7.34
C TRP A 146 -47.52 -13.33 5.93
N ASP A 147 -47.15 -12.12 5.50
CA ASP A 147 -47.41 -11.59 4.16
C ASP A 147 -46.36 -12.01 3.12
N PHE A 148 -45.27 -12.67 3.57
CA PHE A 148 -44.14 -13.06 2.73
C PHE A 148 -43.81 -14.57 2.86
N PRO A 149 -44.76 -15.48 2.61
CA PRO A 149 -44.51 -16.93 2.71
C PRO A 149 -43.43 -17.44 1.75
N GLN A 150 -43.12 -16.69 0.69
CA GLN A 150 -42.04 -17.00 -0.25
C GLN A 150 -40.63 -16.69 0.28
N VAL A 151 -40.50 -15.93 1.37
CA VAL A 151 -39.19 -15.65 1.98
C VAL A 151 -38.79 -16.88 2.81
N PRO A 152 -37.66 -17.54 2.47
CA PRO A 152 -37.24 -18.73 3.19
C PRO A 152 -36.86 -18.40 4.64
N ASP A 153 -36.91 -19.40 5.51
CA ASP A 153 -36.47 -19.28 6.90
C ASP A 153 -34.97 -18.96 7.00
N GLU A 154 -34.19 -19.48 6.05
CA GLU A 154 -32.78 -19.16 5.89
C GLU A 154 -32.59 -18.29 4.63
N TRP A 155 -32.19 -17.04 4.85
CA TRP A 155 -31.90 -16.11 3.75
C TRP A 155 -30.64 -15.29 4.04
N PRO A 156 -29.46 -15.94 4.16
CA PRO A 156 -28.24 -15.26 4.57
C PRO A 156 -27.77 -14.23 3.54
N LEU A 157 -27.09 -13.19 4.02
CA LEU A 157 -26.39 -12.26 3.13
C LEU A 157 -25.32 -13.02 2.31
N PRO A 158 -25.17 -12.74 1.01
CA PRO A 158 -24.11 -13.32 0.21
C PRO A 158 -22.75 -12.95 0.79
N SER A 159 -21.99 -13.97 1.20
CA SER A 159 -20.67 -13.82 1.81
C SER A 159 -19.62 -13.39 0.79
N VAL A 160 -18.62 -12.68 1.26
CA VAL A 160 -17.40 -12.32 0.54
C VAL A 160 -16.23 -12.91 1.33
N ASN A 161 -15.25 -13.49 0.64
CA ASN A 161 -14.09 -14.09 1.31
C ASN A 161 -13.28 -13.01 2.02
N VAL A 162 -12.78 -13.33 3.21
CA VAL A 162 -11.97 -12.44 4.05
C VAL A 162 -10.69 -13.16 4.46
N GLY A 163 -9.58 -12.42 4.48
CA GLY A 163 -8.35 -12.85 5.11
C GLY A 163 -7.66 -11.66 5.77
N THR A 164 -6.77 -11.93 6.72
CA THR A 164 -5.95 -10.90 7.37
C THR A 164 -4.48 -11.15 7.11
N TRP A 165 -3.71 -10.07 7.00
CA TRP A 165 -2.26 -10.10 6.87
C TRP A 165 -1.68 -8.85 7.55
N ASN A 166 -0.83 -9.03 8.56
CA ASN A 166 -0.14 -7.94 9.28
C ASN A 166 -1.02 -6.72 9.65
N GLY A 167 -2.20 -6.97 10.23
CA GLY A 167 -3.15 -5.92 10.64
C GLY A 167 -4.01 -5.34 9.52
N PHE A 168 -3.89 -5.85 8.28
CA PHE A 168 -4.71 -5.48 7.14
C PHE A 168 -5.77 -6.55 6.86
N VAL A 169 -6.99 -6.08 6.56
CA VAL A 169 -8.12 -6.93 6.17
C VAL A 169 -8.26 -6.89 4.66
N PHE A 170 -8.21 -8.06 4.04
CA PHE A 170 -8.42 -8.25 2.61
C PHE A 170 -9.75 -8.93 2.33
N ILE A 171 -10.36 -8.60 1.19
CA ILE A 171 -11.56 -9.26 0.68
C ILE A 171 -11.33 -9.88 -0.69
N ASN A 172 -12.08 -10.93 -1.03
CA ASN A 172 -12.17 -11.44 -2.39
C ASN A 172 -13.62 -11.82 -2.74
N LEU A 173 -14.10 -11.31 -3.87
CA LEU A 173 -15.47 -11.51 -4.35
C LEU A 173 -15.68 -12.86 -5.04
N ASP A 174 -14.62 -13.58 -5.39
CA ASP A 174 -14.72 -14.92 -5.94
C ASP A 174 -14.91 -15.93 -4.80
N PRO A 175 -16.05 -16.64 -4.73
CA PRO A 175 -16.25 -17.69 -3.73
C PRO A 175 -15.22 -18.83 -3.83
N ASN A 176 -14.57 -18.98 -4.99
CA ASN A 176 -13.58 -20.04 -5.25
C ASN A 176 -12.14 -19.51 -5.29
N CYS A 177 -11.86 -18.34 -4.71
CA CYS A 177 -10.50 -17.79 -4.70
C CYS A 177 -9.51 -18.70 -3.95
N ALA A 178 -8.23 -18.64 -4.36
CA ALA A 178 -7.15 -19.22 -3.57
C ALA A 178 -7.06 -18.52 -2.19
N PRO A 179 -6.48 -19.18 -1.16
CA PRO A 179 -6.19 -18.56 0.12
C PRO A 179 -5.43 -17.24 0.00
N LEU A 180 -5.63 -16.31 0.95
CA LEU A 180 -4.91 -15.04 0.98
C LEU A 180 -3.39 -15.25 1.05
N ALA A 181 -2.91 -16.24 1.80
CA ALA A 181 -1.50 -16.55 1.93
C ALA A 181 -0.81 -16.79 0.57
N ASP A 182 -1.49 -17.46 -0.38
CA ASP A 182 -0.96 -17.69 -1.73
C ASP A 182 -0.88 -16.40 -2.54
N HIS A 183 -1.79 -15.45 -2.29
CA HIS A 183 -1.81 -14.14 -2.95
C HIS A 183 -0.75 -13.18 -2.40
N ILE A 184 -0.53 -13.20 -1.08
CA ILE A 184 0.56 -12.48 -0.42
C ILE A 184 1.91 -13.05 -0.87
N GLY A 185 2.02 -14.39 -0.91
CA GLY A 185 3.23 -15.08 -1.36
C GLY A 185 4.46 -14.64 -0.57
N GLU A 186 5.55 -14.37 -1.30
CA GLU A 186 6.84 -13.97 -0.72
C GLU A 186 6.83 -12.58 -0.07
N LEU A 187 5.76 -11.78 -0.25
CA LEU A 187 5.66 -10.45 0.36
C LEU A 187 5.71 -10.54 1.90
N ASP A 188 5.21 -11.63 2.48
CA ASP A 188 5.23 -11.83 3.93
C ASP A 188 6.67 -11.84 4.49
N GLU A 189 7.59 -12.52 3.80
CA GLU A 189 9.01 -12.53 4.17
C GLU A 189 9.63 -11.14 4.08
N HIS A 190 9.26 -10.36 3.06
CA HIS A 190 9.77 -9.01 2.87
C HIS A 190 9.37 -8.07 4.01
N PHE A 191 8.22 -8.29 4.63
CA PHE A 191 7.70 -7.48 5.74
C PHE A 191 7.93 -8.08 7.13
N ALA A 192 8.74 -9.14 7.25
CA ALA A 192 9.06 -9.76 8.54
C ALA A 192 9.78 -8.79 9.51
N THR A 193 10.56 -7.84 9.00
CA THR A 193 11.27 -6.84 9.81
C THR A 193 10.37 -5.67 10.21
N TRP A 194 9.44 -5.29 9.33
CA TRP A 194 8.55 -4.16 9.56
C TRP A 194 7.24 -4.65 10.17
N ASP A 195 7.14 -4.61 11.50
CA ASP A 195 5.95 -5.00 12.26
C ASP A 195 4.75 -4.08 11.95
N LEU A 196 4.12 -4.31 10.79
CA LEU A 196 2.97 -3.55 10.32
C LEU A 196 1.70 -3.85 11.13
N ALA A 197 1.65 -4.99 11.84
CA ALA A 197 0.56 -5.33 12.74
C ALA A 197 0.53 -4.39 13.94
N ASN A 198 1.71 -4.01 14.47
CA ASN A 198 1.86 -3.02 15.54
C ASN A 198 2.02 -1.58 15.01
N ARG A 199 1.20 -1.21 14.03
CA ARG A 199 1.08 0.15 13.50
C ARG A 199 -0.36 0.59 13.57
N TYR A 200 -0.56 1.90 13.52
CA TYR A 200 -1.89 2.48 13.44
C TYR A 200 -1.97 3.52 12.31
N LYS A 201 -3.16 3.70 11.76
CA LYS A 201 -3.46 4.76 10.80
C LYS A 201 -3.49 6.12 11.48
N ALA A 202 -2.38 6.86 11.41
CA ALA A 202 -2.30 8.22 11.95
C ALA A 202 -3.11 9.24 11.13
N VAL A 203 -3.14 9.08 9.80
CA VAL A 203 -3.86 9.96 8.86
C VAL A 203 -4.40 9.13 7.71
N HIS A 204 -5.59 9.49 7.19
CA HIS A 204 -6.14 8.97 5.94
C HIS A 204 -6.45 10.13 5.00
N VAL A 205 -5.84 10.12 3.81
CA VAL A 205 -6.12 11.08 2.74
C VAL A 205 -6.76 10.34 1.57
N GLY A 206 -7.91 10.83 1.10
CA GLY A 206 -8.61 10.31 -0.07
C GLY A 206 -8.78 11.39 -1.13
N LYS A 207 -8.54 11.04 -2.40
CA LYS A 207 -8.73 11.95 -3.54
C LYS A 207 -9.28 11.21 -4.73
N ILE A 208 -10.29 11.80 -5.39
CA ILE A 208 -10.80 11.30 -6.67
C ILE A 208 -9.86 11.77 -7.78
N LEU A 209 -9.14 10.81 -8.38
CA LEU A 209 -8.33 11.05 -9.58
C LEU A 209 -9.17 10.76 -10.83
N ARG A 210 -9.21 11.71 -11.77
CA ARG A 210 -9.95 11.58 -13.03
C ARG A 210 -9.10 10.90 -14.11
N CYS A 211 -8.60 9.71 -13.80
CA CYS A 211 -7.78 8.90 -14.70
C CYS A 211 -8.14 7.42 -14.57
N ASN A 212 -7.58 6.58 -15.43
CA ASN A 212 -7.67 5.14 -15.28
C ASN A 212 -6.87 4.71 -14.04
N TRP A 213 -7.38 3.76 -13.26
CA TRP A 213 -6.75 3.25 -12.04
C TRP A 213 -5.31 2.76 -12.27
N LYS A 214 -5.03 2.15 -13.43
CA LYS A 214 -3.69 1.68 -13.80
C LYS A 214 -2.69 2.82 -13.93
N LEU A 215 -3.08 3.95 -14.55
CA LEU A 215 -2.20 5.12 -14.68
C LEU A 215 -1.85 5.71 -13.31
N ALA A 216 -2.81 5.74 -12.39
CA ALA A 216 -2.55 6.22 -11.04
C ALA A 216 -1.55 5.32 -10.30
N GLN A 217 -1.66 4.00 -10.49
CA GLN A 217 -0.77 3.02 -9.88
C GLN A 217 0.62 3.01 -10.51
N GLU A 218 0.71 3.03 -11.84
CA GLU A 218 1.97 2.97 -12.60
C GLU A 218 2.93 4.10 -12.19
N ALA A 219 2.43 5.28 -11.85
CA ALA A 219 3.23 6.41 -11.36
C ALA A 219 3.95 6.15 -10.02
N PHE A 220 3.52 5.15 -9.25
CA PHE A 220 4.19 4.73 -8.00
C PHE A 220 5.09 3.49 -8.19
N MET A 221 5.22 3.02 -9.43
CA MET A 221 6.04 1.85 -9.78
C MET A 221 7.34 2.24 -10.49
N GLU A 222 7.61 3.55 -10.65
CA GLU A 222 8.79 4.08 -11.32
C GLU A 222 9.27 5.41 -10.73
N SER A 223 10.54 5.71 -10.95
CA SER A 223 11.29 6.91 -10.58
C SER A 223 11.63 7.78 -11.80
N TYR A 224 11.29 7.33 -13.01
CA TYR A 224 11.60 8.02 -14.25
C TYR A 224 10.94 9.40 -14.32
N HIS A 225 9.74 9.56 -13.75
CA HIS A 225 9.07 10.86 -13.70
C HIS A 225 9.76 11.89 -12.79
N VAL A 226 10.62 11.45 -11.85
CA VAL A 226 11.28 12.35 -10.87
C VAL A 226 12.04 13.46 -11.57
N VAL A 227 12.73 13.16 -12.67
CA VAL A 227 13.51 14.13 -13.47
C VAL A 227 12.68 15.34 -13.88
N ALA A 228 11.42 15.14 -14.27
CA ALA A 228 10.58 16.19 -14.81
C ALA A 228 9.57 16.75 -13.80
N THR A 229 9.00 15.89 -12.96
CA THR A 229 7.90 16.25 -12.06
C THR A 229 8.39 16.65 -10.68
N HIS A 230 9.53 16.10 -10.22
CA HIS A 230 10.13 16.39 -8.93
C HIS A 230 11.59 16.84 -9.05
N PRO A 231 11.92 17.83 -9.92
CA PRO A 231 13.30 18.26 -10.14
C PRO A 231 14.00 18.77 -8.86
N GLN A 232 13.23 19.21 -7.86
CA GLN A 232 13.73 19.62 -6.54
C GLN A 232 14.40 18.47 -5.77
N LEU A 233 14.04 17.22 -6.04
CA LEU A 233 14.61 16.05 -5.36
C LEU A 233 15.95 15.60 -5.96
N LEU A 234 16.28 16.03 -7.19
CA LEU A 234 17.41 15.47 -7.95
C LEU A 234 18.77 15.66 -7.28
N ALA A 235 18.94 16.69 -6.45
CA ALA A 235 20.18 16.89 -5.71
C ALA A 235 20.44 15.77 -4.68
N GLY A 236 19.37 15.22 -4.08
CA GLY A 236 19.46 14.24 -2.98
C GLY A 236 18.85 12.86 -3.27
N MET A 237 18.23 12.64 -4.42
CA MET A 237 17.58 11.37 -4.79
C MET A 237 18.29 10.70 -5.96
N GLY A 238 18.68 9.43 -5.76
CA GLY A 238 19.33 8.60 -6.76
C GLY A 238 18.32 7.91 -7.68
N ASP A 239 17.43 8.68 -8.29
CA ASP A 239 16.38 8.19 -9.21
C ASP A 239 16.92 7.24 -10.29
N THR A 240 18.07 7.59 -10.88
CA THR A 240 18.73 6.83 -11.97
C THR A 240 19.40 5.52 -11.56
N ILE A 241 19.47 5.22 -10.26
CA ILE A 241 20.00 3.95 -9.74
C ILE A 241 18.93 3.19 -8.95
N THR A 242 17.65 3.46 -9.21
CA THR A 242 16.55 2.72 -8.57
C THR A 242 16.58 1.26 -8.97
N GLN A 243 16.54 0.35 -7.99
CA GLN A 243 16.35 -1.07 -8.28
C GLN A 243 14.86 -1.40 -8.38
N TYR A 244 14.47 -2.05 -9.48
CA TYR A 244 13.12 -2.58 -9.67
C TYR A 244 13.12 -4.10 -9.66
N ASP A 245 12.20 -4.68 -8.90
CA ASP A 245 12.03 -6.11 -8.79
C ASP A 245 10.56 -6.51 -9.00
N CYS A 246 10.33 -7.70 -9.56
CA CYS A 246 9.02 -8.31 -9.73
C CYS A 246 9.04 -9.76 -9.22
N PHE A 247 8.21 -10.04 -8.21
CA PHE A 247 8.10 -11.33 -7.52
C PHE A 247 6.75 -12.00 -7.83
N GLY A 248 6.38 -12.02 -9.12
CA GLY A 248 5.09 -12.53 -9.58
C GLY A 248 3.95 -11.54 -9.33
N ASN A 249 3.31 -11.61 -8.16
CA ASN A 249 2.09 -10.84 -7.86
C ASN A 249 2.36 -9.49 -7.15
N PHE A 250 3.61 -9.22 -6.77
CA PHE A 250 4.02 -7.91 -6.28
C PHE A 250 5.31 -7.43 -6.94
N ALA A 251 5.45 -6.11 -7.00
CA ALA A 251 6.65 -5.42 -7.44
C ALA A 251 7.25 -4.59 -6.31
N ARG A 252 8.52 -4.26 -6.45
CA ARG A 252 9.27 -3.43 -5.50
C ARG A 252 10.16 -2.43 -6.24
N GLY A 253 10.17 -1.18 -5.76
CA GLY A 253 11.12 -0.15 -6.15
C GLY A 253 11.95 0.28 -4.94
N LEU A 254 13.28 0.27 -5.10
CA LEU A 254 14.24 0.72 -4.08
C LEU A 254 14.99 1.94 -4.62
N THR A 255 14.56 3.14 -4.23
CA THR A 255 15.20 4.39 -4.67
C THR A 255 16.02 4.99 -3.53
N PRO A 256 17.35 5.14 -3.70
CA PRO A 256 18.19 5.67 -2.65
C PRO A 256 18.04 7.17 -2.46
N ASN A 257 18.01 7.59 -1.20
CA ASN A 257 18.12 9.00 -0.82
C ASN A 257 19.51 9.30 -0.22
N GLY A 258 19.94 10.56 -0.29
CA GLY A 258 21.30 10.98 0.03
C GLY A 258 22.29 10.64 -1.09
N VAL A 259 21.79 10.53 -2.33
CA VAL A 259 22.58 10.26 -3.53
C VAL A 259 22.09 11.19 -4.63
N THR A 260 23.00 11.83 -5.36
CA THR A 260 22.62 12.77 -6.43
C THR A 260 22.24 12.04 -7.71
N SER A 261 21.18 12.51 -8.36
CA SER A 261 20.78 12.07 -9.69
C SER A 261 21.85 12.38 -10.75
N THR A 262 22.06 11.47 -11.70
CA THR A 262 22.96 11.70 -12.84
C THR A 262 22.47 12.77 -13.82
N HIS A 263 21.23 13.25 -13.67
CA HIS A 263 20.66 14.34 -14.44
C HIS A 263 21.05 15.74 -13.93
N VAL A 264 21.60 15.84 -12.72
CA VAL A 264 22.09 17.09 -12.13
C VAL A 264 23.35 17.55 -12.88
N ARG A 265 23.42 18.86 -13.18
CA ARG A 265 24.52 19.46 -13.98
C ARG A 265 25.57 20.19 -13.16
N TRP A 266 25.45 20.15 -11.84
CA TRP A 266 26.42 20.68 -10.88
C TRP A 266 26.78 19.58 -9.88
N GLU A 267 27.71 19.85 -8.98
CA GLU A 267 28.06 18.95 -7.87
C GLU A 267 27.39 19.48 -6.60
N PRO A 268 26.25 18.91 -6.15
CA PRO A 268 25.63 19.34 -4.91
C PRO A 268 26.57 19.06 -3.74
N THR A 269 26.62 20.01 -2.81
CA THR A 269 27.21 19.80 -1.49
C THR A 269 26.37 18.78 -0.70
N GLU A 270 26.98 18.13 0.29
CA GLU A 270 26.25 17.18 1.15
C GLU A 270 25.07 17.84 1.88
N GLN A 271 25.18 19.14 2.19
CA GLN A 271 24.09 19.92 2.78
C GLN A 271 22.92 20.10 1.80
N GLU A 272 23.21 20.46 0.54
CA GLU A 272 22.18 20.58 -0.50
C GLU A 272 21.45 19.26 -0.76
N MET A 273 22.14 18.12 -0.63
CA MET A 273 21.51 16.80 -0.77
C MET A 273 20.47 16.54 0.34
N ILE A 274 20.78 16.87 1.60
CA ILE A 274 19.81 16.72 2.70
C ILE A 274 18.67 17.72 2.58
N ASP A 275 18.96 18.98 2.26
CA ASP A 275 17.95 20.02 2.12
C ASP A 275 16.90 19.64 1.07
N ALA A 276 17.34 19.08 -0.07
CA ALA A 276 16.46 18.59 -1.12
C ALA A 276 15.48 17.49 -0.66
N LEU A 277 15.86 16.69 0.35
CA LEU A 277 15.05 15.57 0.86
C LEU A 277 14.10 15.98 1.99
N THR A 278 14.22 17.19 2.51
CA THR A 278 13.42 17.69 3.63
C THR A 278 12.33 18.67 3.19
N ASP A 279 12.17 18.86 1.88
CA ASP A 279 11.29 19.87 1.26
C ASP A 279 11.46 21.26 1.90
N ARG A 280 12.69 21.55 2.34
CA ARG A 280 13.05 22.80 3.00
C ARG A 280 13.07 23.91 1.95
N THR A 281 12.34 24.98 2.21
CA THR A 281 12.47 26.22 1.43
C THR A 281 13.69 27.01 1.92
N LEU A 282 14.34 27.73 1.00
CA LEU A 282 15.62 28.44 1.28
C LEU A 282 15.55 29.49 2.39
N ASP A 283 14.35 29.93 2.76
CA ASP A 283 14.05 30.91 3.81
C ASP A 283 13.86 30.30 5.21
N ILE A 284 13.88 28.97 5.33
CA ILE A 284 13.82 28.24 6.61
C ILE A 284 15.25 27.88 7.02
N ASP A 285 15.58 27.91 8.31
CA ASP A 285 16.87 27.45 8.82
C ASP A 285 17.12 25.96 8.49
N GLU A 286 18.39 25.54 8.47
CA GLU A 286 18.76 24.13 8.26
C GLU A 286 18.08 23.24 9.31
N LEU A 287 17.25 22.29 8.86
CA LEU A 287 16.64 21.30 9.75
C LEU A 287 17.67 20.30 10.28
N ILE A 288 18.63 19.94 9.43
CA ILE A 288 19.73 19.02 9.72
C ILE A 288 20.99 19.61 9.12
N HIS A 289 21.99 19.87 9.97
CA HIS A 289 23.29 20.35 9.56
C HIS A 289 24.24 19.19 9.27
N VAL A 290 24.92 19.21 8.12
CA VAL A 290 25.94 18.23 7.74
C VAL A 290 27.33 18.75 8.13
N PRO A 291 28.01 18.12 9.12
CA PRO A 291 29.36 18.53 9.50
C PRO A 291 30.36 18.33 8.37
N GLU A 292 31.38 19.18 8.32
CA GLU A 292 32.45 19.10 7.31
C GLU A 292 33.08 17.69 7.27
N GLY A 293 33.19 17.13 6.07
CA GLY A 293 33.75 15.80 5.83
C GLY A 293 32.80 14.63 6.08
N GLN A 294 31.58 14.87 6.57
CA GLN A 294 30.56 13.82 6.70
C GLN A 294 29.69 13.68 5.46
N LYS A 295 29.10 12.49 5.30
CA LYS A 295 28.19 12.17 4.19
C LYS A 295 26.74 12.44 4.58
N SER A 296 26.01 13.06 3.68
CA SER A 296 24.59 13.40 3.80
C SER A 296 23.75 12.19 4.22
N ARG A 297 23.91 11.06 3.53
CA ARG A 297 23.22 9.80 3.84
C ARG A 297 23.47 9.33 5.27
N THR A 298 24.72 9.37 5.76
CA THR A 298 25.09 8.96 7.12
C THR A 298 24.49 9.90 8.17
N VAL A 299 24.60 11.21 7.96
CA VAL A 299 24.03 12.22 8.88
C VAL A 299 22.51 12.10 8.95
N LEU A 300 21.84 11.93 7.79
CA LEU A 300 20.40 11.74 7.73
C LEU A 300 19.95 10.46 8.45
N ALA A 301 20.67 9.35 8.25
CA ALA A 301 20.39 8.09 8.92
C ALA A 301 20.55 8.22 10.44
N GLU A 302 21.65 8.77 10.95
CA GLU A 302 21.84 8.95 12.39
C GLU A 302 20.80 9.89 13.02
N HIS A 303 20.44 10.97 12.33
CA HIS A 303 19.36 11.86 12.78
C HIS A 303 18.02 11.13 12.89
N ARG A 304 17.63 10.38 11.84
CA ARG A 304 16.38 9.61 11.83
C ARG A 304 16.40 8.45 12.82
N ARG A 305 17.56 7.82 13.05
CA ARG A 305 17.75 6.77 14.05
C ARG A 305 17.57 7.31 15.47
N ALA A 306 18.15 8.47 15.78
CA ALA A 306 17.98 9.11 17.07
C ALA A 306 16.51 9.42 17.34
N ALA A 307 15.78 9.97 16.35
CA ALA A 307 14.35 10.21 16.46
C ALA A 307 13.54 8.90 16.63
N LEU A 308 13.89 7.83 15.90
CA LEU A 308 13.22 6.54 16.02
C LEU A 308 13.47 5.89 17.40
N ALA A 309 14.67 6.07 17.97
CA ALA A 309 15.04 5.55 19.28
C ALA A 309 14.16 6.10 20.42
N GLU A 310 13.61 7.32 20.27
CA GLU A 310 12.63 7.88 21.23
C GLU A 310 11.32 7.08 21.27
N THR A 311 11.01 6.36 20.18
CA THR A 311 9.77 5.58 20.04
C THR A 311 9.96 4.10 20.36
N ILE A 312 11.01 3.48 19.81
CA ILE A 312 11.21 2.01 19.91
C ILE A 312 12.38 1.61 20.82
N GLY A 313 13.05 2.59 21.44
CA GLY A 313 14.24 2.37 22.25
C GLY A 313 15.52 2.33 21.42
N VAL A 314 16.63 2.71 22.07
CA VAL A 314 17.96 2.83 21.44
C VAL A 314 18.45 1.50 20.86
N ASP A 315 18.24 0.39 21.56
CA ASP A 315 18.74 -0.92 21.14
C ASP A 315 18.05 -1.42 19.86
N GLU A 316 16.73 -1.20 19.73
CA GLU A 316 15.98 -1.57 18.53
C GLU A 316 16.27 -0.63 17.36
N ALA A 317 16.33 0.69 17.62
CA ALA A 317 16.68 1.66 16.58
C ALA A 317 18.09 1.43 16.03
N ASN A 318 19.03 0.95 16.84
CA ASN A 318 20.39 0.61 16.40
C ASN A 318 20.47 -0.59 15.45
N LYS A 319 19.41 -1.40 15.33
CA LYS A 319 19.33 -2.50 14.36
C LYS A 319 18.86 -2.02 12.98
N VAL A 320 18.23 -0.85 12.90
CA VAL A 320 17.65 -0.32 11.66
C VAL A 320 18.74 0.26 10.76
N THR A 321 18.76 -0.19 9.51
CA THR A 321 19.81 0.21 8.55
C THR A 321 19.60 1.61 7.98
N ASP A 322 20.65 2.19 7.40
CA ASP A 322 20.58 3.52 6.80
C ASP A 322 19.57 3.53 5.64
N ALA A 323 19.51 2.50 4.81
CA ALA A 323 18.49 2.34 3.76
C ALA A 323 17.06 2.34 4.31
N GLU A 324 16.76 1.62 5.39
CA GLU A 324 15.43 1.61 6.02
C GLU A 324 15.05 2.96 6.64
N LEU A 325 16.04 3.79 6.97
CA LEU A 325 15.84 5.12 7.51
C LEU A 325 15.82 6.19 6.42
N CYS A 326 16.48 5.97 5.29
CA CYS A 326 16.69 6.98 4.27
C CYS A 326 15.84 6.76 3.02
N ASP A 327 15.80 5.54 2.51
CA ASP A 327 15.39 5.22 1.13
C ASP A 327 13.88 5.14 0.95
N SER A 328 13.45 5.32 -0.30
CA SER A 328 12.08 5.07 -0.70
C SER A 328 11.95 3.60 -1.09
N ILE A 329 11.39 2.80 -0.18
CA ILE A 329 11.24 1.35 -0.31
C ILE A 329 9.75 1.07 -0.55
N VAL A 330 9.38 1.03 -1.83
CA VAL A 330 7.98 0.97 -2.25
C VAL A 330 7.64 -0.42 -2.73
N TYR A 331 6.55 -0.98 -2.22
CA TYR A 331 5.98 -2.22 -2.74
C TYR A 331 4.65 -1.94 -3.40
N THR A 332 4.31 -2.75 -4.40
CA THR A 332 2.99 -2.79 -5.01
C THR A 332 2.53 -4.23 -5.07
N LEU A 333 1.61 -4.62 -4.20
CA LEU A 333 0.86 -5.86 -4.29
C LEU A 333 -0.38 -5.63 -5.15
N PHE A 334 -0.45 -6.33 -6.27
CA PHE A 334 -1.53 -6.13 -7.23
C PHE A 334 -2.89 -6.57 -6.65
N PRO A 335 -3.98 -5.79 -6.85
CA PRO A 335 -4.04 -4.55 -7.63
C PRO A 335 -3.99 -3.25 -6.81
N ASN A 336 -4.35 -3.27 -5.52
CA ASN A 336 -4.71 -2.05 -4.78
C ASN A 336 -4.03 -1.90 -3.42
N PHE A 337 -2.87 -2.53 -3.22
CA PHE A 337 -2.15 -2.43 -1.96
C PHE A 337 -0.68 -2.07 -2.16
N HIS A 338 -0.24 -0.99 -1.51
CA HIS A 338 1.06 -0.37 -1.74
C HIS A 338 1.78 -0.14 -0.40
N PRO A 339 2.25 -1.20 0.28
CA PRO A 339 2.89 -1.05 1.57
C PRO A 339 4.29 -0.43 1.43
N TRP A 340 4.69 0.34 2.45
CA TRP A 340 5.98 1.04 2.50
C TRP A 340 6.93 0.29 3.45
N GLY A 341 8.11 -0.08 2.94
CA GLY A 341 9.10 -0.90 3.65
C GLY A 341 10.21 -0.07 4.29
N SER A 342 9.87 1.01 5.00
CA SER A 342 10.87 1.84 5.69
C SER A 342 10.23 2.69 6.79
N TYR A 343 11.09 3.33 7.61
CA TYR A 343 10.69 4.15 8.76
C TYR A 343 10.70 5.65 8.47
N ASN A 344 11.12 6.06 7.27
CA ASN A 344 11.01 7.44 6.82
C ASN A 344 9.55 7.82 6.52
N ARG A 345 9.26 9.12 6.63
CA ARG A 345 7.98 9.66 6.17
C ARG A 345 7.95 9.67 4.65
N ILE A 346 6.79 9.37 4.09
CA ILE A 346 6.45 9.68 2.70
C ILE A 346 6.25 11.19 2.64
N VAL A 347 7.10 11.88 1.88
CA VAL A 347 7.02 13.33 1.61
C VAL A 347 6.27 13.61 0.33
#